data_AF-A0A158GPR9-F1
#
_entry.id   AF-A0A158GPR9-F1
#
_cell.length_a   1.000
_cell.length_b   1.000
_cell.length_c   1.000
_cell.angle_alpha   90.00
_cell.angle_beta   90.00
_cell.angle_gamma   90.00
#
_symmetry.space_group_name_H-M   'P 1'
#
loop_
_entity.id
_entity.type
_entity.pdbx_description
1 polymer ?
#
loop_
_entity_poly.entity_id
_entity_poly.type
_entity_poly.pdbx_seq_one_letter_code
_entity_poly.pdbx_strand_id
1 'polypeptide(L)'
;MNAKKQATAKARPNEAVSHDWLAPISTDAPCGPDLEYDPEYVVMSAKSTAQPDAQYGNFVGSAETVNWGDIDRDCRRLMLRTKDIRIAVLFTRCRTRLAGAMGFREGRTTCALA
;
A
#
# COMPACT_ATOMS: atom_id res chain seq x y z
N MET A 1 48.59 6.73 25.15
CA MET A 1 47.87 5.92 24.14
C MET A 1 46.41 5.83 24.56
N ASN A 2 45.55 6.74 24.09
CA ASN A 2 44.13 6.78 24.49
C ASN A 2 43.27 6.05 23.45
N ALA A 3 42.80 4.85 23.80
CA ALA A 3 41.86 4.09 23.00
C ALA A 3 40.45 4.69 23.16
N LYS A 4 39.98 5.43 22.14
CA LYS A 4 38.57 5.82 22.00
C LYS A 4 37.73 4.54 21.88
N LYS A 5 36.96 4.22 22.92
CA LYS A 5 35.85 3.26 22.83
C LYS A 5 34.81 3.83 21.86
N GLN A 6 34.72 3.26 20.67
CA GLN A 6 33.60 3.48 19.76
C GLN A 6 32.39 2.75 20.33
N ALA A 7 31.38 3.51 20.74
CA ALA A 7 30.06 2.98 21.07
C ALA A 7 29.39 2.49 19.78
N THR A 8 29.08 1.21 19.73
CA THR A 8 28.24 0.62 18.69
C THR A 8 26.84 1.21 18.79
N ALA A 9 26.45 2.01 17.80
CA ALA A 9 25.11 2.56 17.70
C ALA A 9 24.09 1.42 17.61
N LYS A 10 23.25 1.30 18.64
CA LYS A 10 22.14 0.35 18.71
C LYS A 10 21.18 0.62 17.54
N ALA A 11 21.07 -0.32 16.61
CA ALA A 11 20.16 -0.24 15.47
C ALA A 11 18.72 0.04 15.95
N ARG A 12 18.07 1.02 15.33
CA ARG A 12 16.67 1.35 15.62
C ARG A 12 15.78 0.20 15.13
N PRO A 13 14.89 -0.39 15.96
CA PRO A 13 14.11 -1.58 15.61
C PRO A 13 13.04 -1.40 14.51
N ASN A 14 13.10 -0.35 13.68
CA ASN A 14 12.04 -0.06 12.72
C ASN A 14 12.51 0.75 11.51
N GLU A 15 13.63 0.37 10.89
CA GLU A 15 13.86 0.75 9.50
C GLU A 15 12.89 -0.08 8.65
N ALA A 16 11.71 0.52 8.42
CA ALA A 16 10.77 0.02 7.45
C ALA A 16 11.52 -0.26 6.14
N VAL A 17 11.47 -1.51 5.68
CA VAL A 17 12.03 -1.95 4.41
C VAL A 17 11.48 -1.00 3.35
N SER A 18 12.29 -0.01 2.99
CA SER A 18 11.91 1.03 2.04
C SER A 18 12.08 0.38 0.68
N HIS A 19 11.03 -0.32 0.24
CA HIS A 19 10.92 -0.70 -1.16
C HIS A 19 11.02 0.59 -1.97
N ASP A 20 11.97 0.63 -2.90
CA ASP A 20 12.11 1.74 -3.82
C ASP A 20 10.95 1.65 -4.82
N TRP A 21 9.80 2.15 -4.40
CA TRP A 21 8.58 2.17 -5.19
C TRP A 21 8.69 3.07 -6.43
N LEU A 22 9.81 3.76 -6.61
CA LEU A 22 10.00 4.78 -7.64
C LEU A 22 11.14 4.43 -8.59
N ALA A 23 11.89 3.38 -8.26
CA ALA A 23 12.70 2.70 -9.24
C ALA A 23 11.85 2.39 -10.49
N PRO A 24 12.35 2.73 -11.69
CA PRO A 24 11.66 2.42 -12.93
C PRO A 24 11.46 0.91 -13.05
N ILE A 25 10.30 0.50 -13.56
CA ILE A 25 9.97 -0.92 -13.74
C ILE A 25 10.82 -1.55 -14.85
N SER A 26 10.99 -0.82 -15.95
CA SER A 26 11.95 -1.14 -17.00
C SER A 26 12.46 0.13 -17.67
N THR A 27 13.52 0.03 -18.48
CA THR A 27 14.06 1.16 -19.26
C THR A 27 13.06 1.66 -20.30
N ASP A 28 12.30 0.75 -20.90
CA ASP A 28 11.41 1.05 -22.02
C ASP A 28 9.99 1.43 -21.55
N ALA A 29 9.63 1.00 -20.34
CA ALA A 29 8.37 1.31 -19.67
C ALA A 29 8.63 1.62 -18.18
N PRO A 30 9.13 2.83 -17.85
CA PRO A 30 9.49 3.19 -16.48
C PRO A 30 8.31 3.09 -15.51
N CYS A 31 7.08 3.35 -15.97
CA CYS A 31 5.85 3.21 -15.19
C CYS A 31 5.19 1.83 -15.34
N GLY A 32 5.73 0.93 -16.16
CA GLY A 32 5.08 -0.34 -16.50
C GLY A 32 3.78 -0.18 -17.31
N PRO A 33 3.04 -1.29 -17.54
CA PRO A 33 1.77 -1.28 -18.24
C PRO A 33 0.65 -0.63 -17.41
N ASP A 34 -0.38 -0.10 -18.09
CA ASP A 34 -1.65 0.29 -17.48
C ASP A 34 -2.46 -0.97 -17.10
N LEU A 35 -2.96 -1.01 -15.87
CA LEU A 35 -3.67 -2.15 -15.28
C LEU A 35 -5.18 -1.91 -15.11
N GLU A 36 -5.76 -0.90 -15.76
CA GLU A 36 -7.20 -0.58 -15.62
C GLU A 36 -8.13 -1.79 -15.81
N TYR A 37 -7.81 -2.69 -16.75
CA TYR A 37 -8.57 -3.90 -17.04
C TYR A 37 -7.93 -5.18 -16.50
N ASP A 38 -6.82 -5.08 -15.76
CA ASP A 38 -6.20 -6.26 -15.16
C ASP A 38 -7.14 -6.82 -14.08
N PRO A 39 -7.43 -8.14 -14.10
CA PRO A 39 -8.38 -8.74 -13.17
C PRO A 39 -7.98 -8.52 -11.71
N GLU A 40 -6.69 -8.42 -11.42
CA GLU A 40 -6.20 -8.19 -10.08
C GLU A 40 -6.49 -6.77 -9.58
N TYR A 41 -6.37 -5.77 -10.47
CA TYR A 41 -6.75 -4.40 -10.15
C TYR A 41 -8.26 -4.28 -9.96
N VAL A 42 -9.06 -4.88 -10.84
CA VAL A 42 -10.53 -4.89 -10.75
C VAL A 42 -10.99 -5.49 -9.42
N VAL A 43 -10.44 -6.64 -9.04
CA VAL A 43 -10.75 -7.31 -7.78
C VAL A 43 -10.32 -6.46 -6.57
N MET A 44 -9.11 -5.91 -6.57
CA MET A 44 -8.63 -5.02 -5.49
C MET A 44 -9.52 -3.77 -5.36
N SER A 45 -9.88 -3.14 -6.48
CA SER A 45 -10.73 -1.95 -6.51
C SER A 45 -12.11 -2.24 -5.93
N ALA A 46 -12.72 -3.38 -6.32
CA ALA A 46 -14.00 -3.83 -5.77
C ALA A 46 -13.94 -4.05 -4.25
N LYS A 47 -12.88 -4.69 -3.73
CA LYS A 47 -12.68 -4.89 -2.28
C LYS A 47 -12.58 -3.58 -1.50
N SER A 48 -12.09 -2.51 -2.12
CA SER A 48 -11.90 -1.21 -1.45
C SER A 48 -13.19 -0.42 -1.24
N THR A 49 -14.27 -0.82 -1.92
CA THR A 49 -15.57 -0.19 -1.86
C THR A 49 -16.42 -0.88 -0.80
N ALA A 50 -16.91 -0.12 0.18
CA ALA A 50 -17.83 -0.65 1.18
C ALA A 50 -19.14 -1.05 0.50
N GLN A 51 -19.59 -2.28 0.73
CA GLN A 51 -20.86 -2.75 0.19
C GLN A 51 -22.01 -2.19 1.02
N PRO A 52 -23.14 -1.83 0.40
CA PRO A 52 -24.35 -1.51 1.14
C PRO A 52 -24.87 -2.75 1.87
N ASP A 53 -25.67 -2.55 2.92
CA ASP A 53 -26.38 -3.65 3.56
C ASP A 53 -27.27 -4.36 2.54
N ALA A 54 -27.21 -5.70 2.53
CA ALA A 54 -28.00 -6.50 1.61
C ALA A 54 -29.40 -6.73 2.20
N GLN A 55 -30.44 -6.23 1.54
CA GLN A 55 -31.82 -6.45 1.99
C GLN A 55 -32.55 -7.40 1.04
N TYR A 56 -32.97 -8.55 1.58
CA TYR A 56 -33.81 -9.53 0.89
C TYR A 56 -35.13 -9.70 1.65
N GLY A 57 -36.18 -9.00 1.20
CA GLY A 57 -37.47 -8.98 1.90
C GLY A 57 -37.33 -8.46 3.32
N ASN A 58 -37.56 -9.32 4.31
CA ASN A 58 -37.43 -9.01 5.74
C ASN A 58 -36.04 -9.32 6.33
N PHE A 59 -35.11 -9.87 5.55
CA PHE A 59 -33.75 -10.16 5.99
C PHE A 59 -32.81 -9.01 5.61
N VAL A 60 -32.11 -8.47 6.60
CA VAL A 60 -31.03 -7.48 6.41
C VAL A 60 -29.71 -8.16 6.75
N GLY A 61 -28.91 -8.45 5.72
CA GLY A 61 -27.53 -8.90 5.87
C GLY A 61 -26.62 -7.70 6.12
N SER A 62 -25.80 -7.77 7.16
CA SER A 62 -24.82 -6.73 7.48
C SER A 62 -23.79 -6.57 6.36
N ALA A 63 -23.49 -5.33 6.00
CA ALA A 63 -22.43 -4.99 5.06
C ALA A 63 -21.10 -5.63 5.46
N GLU A 64 -20.45 -6.30 4.50
CA GLU A 64 -19.12 -6.86 4.71
C GLU A 64 -18.11 -5.72 4.94
N THR A 65 -17.40 -5.77 6.06
CA THR A 65 -16.40 -4.77 6.41
C THR A 65 -15.19 -4.89 5.49
N VAL A 66 -14.73 -3.76 4.94
CA VAL A 66 -13.54 -3.73 4.09
C VAL A 66 -12.30 -4.23 4.84
N ASN A 67 -11.68 -5.30 4.34
CA ASN A 67 -10.42 -5.81 4.85
C ASN A 67 -9.22 -5.03 4.25
N TRP A 68 -8.78 -4.01 4.99
CA TRP A 68 -7.64 -3.17 4.60
C TRP A 68 -6.30 -3.92 4.54
N GLY A 69 -6.16 -5.01 5.30
CA GLY A 69 -4.93 -5.82 5.29
C GLY A 69 -4.75 -6.58 3.99
N ASP A 70 -5.83 -7.04 3.38
CA ASP A 70 -5.79 -7.73 2.09
C ASP A 70 -5.51 -6.75 0.96
N ILE A 71 -6.14 -5.58 1.00
CA ILE A 71 -5.92 -4.51 0.01
C ILE A 71 -4.48 -4.00 0.08
N ASP A 72 -3.89 -3.85 1.27
CA ASP A 72 -2.46 -3.47 1.42
C ASP A 72 -1.54 -4.47 0.70
N ARG A 73 -1.80 -5.78 0.84
CA ARG A 73 -1.03 -6.82 0.15
C ARG A 73 -1.23 -6.78 -1.36
N ASP A 74 -2.47 -6.62 -1.82
CA ASP A 74 -2.79 -6.49 -3.25
C ASP A 74 -2.12 -5.26 -3.87
N CYS A 75 -2.15 -4.10 -3.19
CA CYS A 75 -1.44 -2.87 -3.61
C CYS A 75 0.06 -3.11 -3.76
N ARG A 76 0.72 -3.68 -2.73
CA ARG A 76 2.16 -3.96 -2.76
C ARG A 76 2.54 -4.84 -3.95
N ARG A 77 1.70 -5.84 -4.26
CA ARG A 77 1.91 -6.77 -5.37
C ARG A 77 1.76 -6.08 -6.73
N LEU A 78 0.74 -5.23 -6.90
CA LEU A 78 0.52 -4.49 -8.15
C LEU A 78 1.57 -3.39 -8.37
N MET A 79 2.05 -2.74 -7.31
CA MET A 79 3.09 -1.70 -7.40
C MET A 79 4.47 -2.20 -7.85
N LEU A 80 4.66 -3.53 -7.90
CA LEU A 80 5.83 -4.17 -8.54
C LEU A 80 5.68 -4.26 -10.07
N ARG A 81 4.44 -4.18 -10.58
CA ARG A 81 4.11 -4.34 -12.01
C ARG A 81 3.81 -3.03 -12.70
N THR A 82 3.23 -2.05 -11.99
CA THR A 82 2.87 -0.73 -12.53
C THR A 82 3.12 0.39 -11.52
N LYS A 83 3.39 1.61 -12.01
CA LYS A 83 3.44 2.85 -11.24
C LYS A 83 2.18 3.64 -11.52
N ASP A 84 1.14 3.35 -10.77
CA ASP A 84 -0.17 3.96 -10.92
C ASP A 84 -0.57 4.72 -9.64
N ILE A 85 -0.94 5.99 -9.80
CA ILE A 85 -1.37 6.87 -8.71
C ILE A 85 -2.63 6.35 -8.00
N ARG A 86 -3.53 5.66 -8.70
CA ARG A 86 -4.74 5.04 -8.14
C ARG A 86 -4.37 4.03 -7.05
N ILE A 87 -3.36 3.21 -7.35
CA ILE A 87 -2.84 2.18 -6.44
C ILE A 87 -2.08 2.83 -5.28
N ALA A 88 -1.26 3.85 -5.56
CA ALA A 88 -0.49 4.56 -4.53
C ALA A 88 -1.38 5.30 -3.50
N VAL A 89 -2.48 5.92 -3.96
CA VAL A 89 -3.47 6.56 -3.09
C VAL A 89 -4.19 5.51 -2.24
N LEU A 90 -4.60 4.38 -2.83
CA LEU A 90 -5.25 3.30 -2.09
C LEU A 90 -4.32 2.67 -1.06
N PHE A 91 -3.04 2.45 -1.40
CA PHE A 91 -2.00 2.01 -0.48
C PHE A 91 -1.86 2.98 0.70
N THR A 92 -1.78 4.29 0.44
CA THR A 92 -1.70 5.32 1.50
C THR A 92 -2.91 5.25 2.44
N ARG A 93 -4.11 5.04 1.90
CA ARG A 93 -5.33 4.85 2.69
C ARG A 93 -5.25 3.59 3.56
N CYS A 94 -4.78 2.47 3.01
CA CYS A 94 -4.59 1.22 3.75
C CYS A 94 -3.61 1.41 4.90
N ARG A 95 -2.43 1.99 4.63
CA ARG A 95 -1.41 2.28 5.66
C ARG A 95 -1.96 3.18 6.75
N THR A 96 -2.68 4.23 6.38
CA THR A 96 -3.30 5.16 7.35
C THR A 96 -4.30 4.45 8.27
N ARG A 97 -5.11 3.53 7.72
CA ARG A 97 -6.09 2.79 8.52
C ARG A 97 -5.46 1.72 9.41
N LEU A 98 -4.38 1.09 8.96
CA LEU A 98 -3.70 0.01 9.71
C LEU A 98 -2.71 0.53 10.76
N ALA A 99 -2.03 1.64 10.47
CA ALA A 99 -0.92 2.14 11.30
C ALA A 99 -1.04 3.64 11.66
N GLY A 100 -2.20 4.26 11.42
CA GLY A 100 -2.49 5.64 11.79
C GLY A 100 -1.54 6.65 11.14
N ALA A 101 -1.10 7.64 11.92
CA ALA A 101 -0.22 8.71 11.44
C ALA A 101 1.13 8.20 10.90
N MET A 102 1.66 7.11 11.47
CA MET A 102 2.90 6.49 10.98
C MET A 102 2.68 5.86 9.60
N GLY A 103 1.55 5.19 9.40
CA GLY A 103 1.18 4.64 8.10
C GLY A 103 0.91 5.71 7.05
N PHE A 104 0.27 6.82 7.43
CA PHE A 104 0.09 7.96 6.53
C PHE A 104 1.43 8.54 6.05
N ARG A 105 2.40 8.68 6.96
CA ARG A 105 3.74 9.15 6.61
C ARG A 105 4.43 8.22 5.61
N GLU A 106 4.33 6.91 5.81
CA GLU A 106 4.86 5.90 4.90
C GLU A 106 4.23 6.02 3.50
N GLY A 107 2.90 6.04 3.42
CA GLY A 107 2.18 6.18 2.14
C GLY A 107 2.52 7.49 1.43
N ARG A 108 2.58 8.60 2.16
CA ARG A 108 2.96 9.91 1.59
C ARG A 108 4.38 9.91 1.03
N THR A 109 5.34 9.28 1.71
CA THR A 109 6.72 9.17 1.20
C THR A 109 6.77 8.37 -0.09
N THR A 110 5.95 7.31 -0.21
CA THR A 110 5.81 6.54 -1.45
C THR A 110 5.24 7.37 -2.60
N CYS A 111 4.27 8.26 -2.35
CA CYS A 111 3.67 9.12 -3.39
C CYS A 111 4.48 10.38 -3.73
N ALA A 112 5.16 10.98 -2.76
CA ALA A 112 5.75 12.33 -2.90
C ALA A 112 7.11 12.37 -3.61
N LEU A 113 7.66 11.21 -3.95
CA LEU A 113 8.90 11.08 -4.70
C LEU A 113 8.65 10.60 -6.16
N ALA A 114 7.37 10.45 -6.55
CA ALA A 114 6.92 10.27 -7.95
C ALA A 114 6.74 11.64 -8.64
#